data_AF-A0A9W4XLE8-F1
#
_entry.id   AF-A0A9W4XLE8-F1
#
_cell.length_a   1.000
_cell.length_b   1.000
_cell.length_c   1.000
_cell.angle_alpha   90.00
_cell.angle_beta   90.00
_cell.angle_gamma   90.00
#
_symmetry.space_group_name_H-M   'P 1'
#
loop_
_entity.id
_entity.type
_entity.pdbx_description
1 polymer ?
#
loop_
_entity_poly.entity_id
_entity_poly.type
_entity_poly.pdbx_seq_one_letter_code
_entity_poly.pdbx_strand_id
1 'polypeptide(L)'
;MDSLRSALQPITHNLPAPIVETGRTLLTPYCYKTLVLDIDPFASPDCLKLAISKGLGIGIIAASSIVKVPQLLKIINSESASGISFLSYLLETGSYIISLAYNARHGFPFSTYGETALILVQNVVIAGLVLKYSGKGAGAVGAWVAGIVAVGAALSRGDIVDFKTLAWLQAGAGVLSVASKVPQIATIFSQGGTGQLSAFAVVNYLLGSLSRIFTTLQEVPDKLILYNFMAGFALNLILALQMMWYWNSATSKNTASAKLNKPVSSKAGAKQVRDQNATTTSGTSYAKSAAKSPSTRRRG
;
A
#
# COMPACT_ATOMS: atom_id res chain seq x y z
N MET A 1 -7.25 -32.16 -24.55
CA MET A 1 -7.46 -32.29 -23.10
C MET A 1 -7.18 -33.71 -22.64
N ASP A 2 -7.54 -34.73 -23.41
CA ASP A 2 -7.39 -36.14 -23.01
C ASP A 2 -5.93 -36.57 -22.77
N SER A 3 -4.99 -36.10 -23.60
CA SER A 3 -3.55 -36.35 -23.37
C SER A 3 -3.03 -35.71 -22.08
N LEU A 4 -3.61 -34.58 -21.67
CA LEU A 4 -3.27 -33.87 -20.42
C LEU A 4 -3.92 -34.58 -19.22
N ARG A 5 -5.16 -35.06 -19.35
CA ARG A 5 -5.85 -35.87 -18.33
C ARG A 5 -5.09 -37.16 -18.05
N SER A 6 -4.79 -37.94 -19.09
CA SER A 6 -4.09 -39.22 -18.95
C SER A 6 -2.69 -39.08 -18.35
N ALA A 7 -2.02 -37.94 -18.52
CA ALA A 7 -0.71 -37.68 -17.94
C ALA A 7 -0.77 -37.20 -16.47
N LEU A 8 -1.79 -36.44 -16.09
CA LEU A 8 -1.87 -35.79 -14.77
C LEU A 8 -2.78 -36.50 -13.77
N GLN A 9 -3.82 -37.22 -14.21
CA GLN A 9 -4.70 -38.01 -13.34
C GLN A 9 -3.97 -38.99 -12.40
N PRO A 10 -2.95 -39.75 -12.85
CA PRO A 10 -2.20 -40.62 -11.93
C PRO A 10 -1.42 -39.84 -10.88
N ILE A 11 -1.05 -38.58 -11.15
CA ILE A 11 -0.36 -37.71 -10.20
C ILE A 11 -1.36 -37.09 -9.22
N THR A 12 -2.51 -36.62 -9.71
CA THR A 12 -3.52 -35.94 -8.88
C THR A 12 -4.24 -36.90 -7.94
N HIS A 13 -4.45 -38.17 -8.33
CA HIS A 13 -5.03 -39.19 -7.46
C HIS A 13 -4.05 -39.73 -6.39
N ASN A 14 -2.74 -39.58 -6.60
CA ASN A 14 -1.71 -39.99 -5.64
C ASN A 14 -1.20 -38.82 -4.78
N LEU A 15 -1.93 -37.71 -4.72
CA LEU A 15 -1.54 -36.58 -3.89
C LEU A 15 -1.58 -36.96 -2.39
N PRO A 16 -0.59 -36.52 -1.60
CA PRO A 16 -0.58 -36.70 -0.15
C PRO A 16 -1.86 -36.19 0.51
N ALA A 17 -2.35 -36.90 1.53
CA ALA A 17 -3.58 -36.55 2.26
C ALA A 17 -3.65 -35.08 2.71
N PRO A 18 -2.57 -34.44 3.22
CA PRO A 18 -2.62 -33.02 3.60
C PRO A 18 -2.94 -32.08 2.43
N ILE A 19 -2.46 -32.39 1.22
CA ILE A 19 -2.69 -31.58 0.02
C ILE A 19 -4.12 -31.76 -0.47
N VAL A 20 -4.61 -33.00 -0.45
CA VAL A 20 -5.99 -33.34 -0.82
C VAL A 20 -6.98 -32.64 0.11
N GLU A 21 -6.73 -32.69 1.42
CA GLU A 21 -7.62 -32.10 2.43
C GLU A 21 -7.62 -30.56 2.39
N THR A 22 -6.44 -29.96 2.19
CA THR A 22 -6.32 -28.51 1.96
C THR A 22 -7.05 -28.10 0.68
N GLY A 23 -6.88 -28.85 -0.41
CA GLY A 23 -7.55 -28.57 -1.69
C GLY A 23 -9.07 -28.72 -1.62
N ARG A 24 -9.58 -29.75 -0.92
CA ARG A 24 -11.01 -29.95 -0.69
C ARG A 24 -11.63 -28.85 0.18
N THR A 25 -10.88 -28.37 1.18
CA THR A 25 -11.31 -27.26 2.04
C THR A 25 -11.33 -25.93 1.28
N LEU A 26 -10.35 -25.69 0.41
CA LEU A 26 -10.25 -24.44 -0.36
C LEU A 26 -11.23 -24.35 -1.53
N LEU A 27 -11.44 -25.44 -2.27
CA LEU A 27 -12.25 -25.47 -3.49
C LEU A 27 -13.66 -26.06 -3.30
N THR A 28 -13.98 -26.64 -2.14
CA THR A 28 -15.13 -27.54 -1.92
C THR A 28 -14.88 -28.93 -2.51
N PRO A 29 -15.36 -30.03 -1.87
CA PRO A 29 -15.13 -31.39 -2.37
C PRO A 29 -15.60 -31.63 -3.81
N TYR A 30 -16.71 -31.00 -4.22
CA TYR A 30 -17.22 -31.08 -5.59
C TYR A 30 -16.26 -30.47 -6.61
N CYS A 31 -15.86 -29.22 -6.43
CA CYS A 31 -14.94 -28.58 -7.38
C CYS A 31 -13.53 -29.15 -7.31
N TYR A 32 -13.05 -29.60 -6.14
CA TYR A 32 -11.78 -30.30 -6.04
C TYR A 32 -11.79 -31.56 -6.92
N LYS A 33 -12.88 -32.34 -6.87
CA LYS A 33 -13.03 -33.53 -7.70
C LYS A 33 -13.06 -33.17 -9.19
N THR A 34 -13.96 -32.28 -9.60
CA THR A 34 -14.13 -31.93 -11.03
C THR A 34 -12.88 -31.28 -11.65
N LEU A 35 -12.19 -30.40 -10.90
CA LEU A 35 -11.08 -29.61 -11.42
C LEU A 35 -9.71 -30.30 -11.26
N VAL A 36 -9.46 -30.96 -10.11
CA VAL A 36 -8.13 -31.51 -9.77
C VAL A 36 -8.06 -33.01 -10.05
N LEU A 37 -9.09 -33.78 -9.70
CA LEU A 37 -9.09 -35.23 -9.93
C LEU A 37 -9.51 -35.56 -11.36
N ASP A 38 -10.62 -34.99 -11.83
CA ASP A 38 -11.18 -35.30 -13.15
C ASP A 38 -10.58 -34.43 -14.28
N ILE A 39 -9.86 -33.34 -13.93
CA ILE A 39 -9.20 -32.39 -14.85
C ILE A 39 -10.18 -31.94 -15.95
N ASP A 40 -11.40 -31.58 -15.52
CA ASP A 40 -12.46 -31.09 -16.39
C ASP A 40 -12.84 -29.64 -16.06
N PRO A 41 -12.02 -28.66 -16.50
CA PRO A 41 -12.27 -27.25 -16.21
C PRO A 41 -13.50 -26.68 -16.92
N PHE A 42 -14.03 -27.36 -17.94
CA PHE A 42 -15.17 -26.89 -18.73
C PHE A 42 -16.50 -27.49 -18.27
N ALA A 43 -16.48 -28.62 -17.55
CA ALA A 43 -17.68 -29.24 -16.98
C ALA A 43 -18.36 -28.38 -15.90
N SER A 44 -17.64 -27.45 -15.27
CA SER A 44 -18.20 -26.55 -14.24
C SER A 44 -17.47 -25.21 -14.23
N PRO A 45 -17.93 -24.21 -15.02
CA PRO A 45 -17.25 -22.92 -15.13
C PRO A 45 -17.19 -22.15 -13.80
N ASP A 46 -18.12 -22.40 -12.88
CA ASP A 46 -18.11 -21.75 -11.56
C ASP A 46 -17.02 -22.31 -10.64
N CYS A 47 -16.72 -23.61 -10.74
CA CYS A 47 -15.57 -24.21 -10.05
C CYS A 47 -14.25 -23.66 -10.57
N LEU A 48 -14.15 -23.39 -11.88
CA LEU A 48 -12.97 -22.77 -12.47
C LEU A 48 -12.77 -21.33 -11.97
N LYS A 49 -13.84 -20.53 -11.95
CA LYS A 49 -13.79 -19.15 -11.41
C LYS A 49 -13.38 -19.13 -9.94
N LEU A 50 -13.94 -20.04 -9.13
CA LEU A 50 -13.58 -20.17 -7.71
C LEU A 50 -12.11 -20.57 -7.55
N ALA A 51 -11.61 -21.52 -8.34
CA ALA A 51 -10.22 -21.93 -8.29
C ALA A 51 -9.25 -20.81 -8.68
N ILE A 52 -9.58 -20.06 -9.74
CA ILE A 52 -8.81 -18.88 -10.13
C ILE A 52 -8.84 -17.83 -9.01
N SER A 53 -10.00 -17.61 -8.40
CA SER A 53 -10.14 -16.66 -7.28
C SER A 53 -9.26 -17.04 -6.09
N LYS A 54 -9.31 -18.30 -5.65
CA LYS A 54 -8.47 -18.79 -4.55
C LYS A 54 -6.98 -18.70 -4.88
N GLY A 55 -6.60 -19.08 -6.09
CA GLY A 55 -5.22 -18.97 -6.56
C GLY A 55 -4.71 -17.53 -6.58
N LEU A 56 -5.51 -16.60 -7.11
CA LEU A 56 -5.21 -15.17 -7.09
C LEU A 56 -5.11 -14.66 -5.65
N GLY A 57 -6.05 -14.98 -4.76
CA GLY A 57 -6.03 -14.58 -3.36
C GLY A 57 -4.76 -15.03 -2.64
N ILE A 58 -4.38 -16.31 -2.78
CA ILE A 58 -3.13 -16.85 -2.21
C ILE A 58 -1.91 -16.12 -2.78
N GLY A 59 -1.89 -15.88 -4.10
CA GLY A 59 -0.81 -15.14 -4.75
C GLY A 59 -0.66 -13.72 -4.20
N ILE A 60 -1.77 -13.00 -4.00
CA ILE A 60 -1.72 -11.63 -3.45
C ILE A 60 -1.28 -11.65 -1.98
N ILE A 61 -1.75 -12.61 -1.18
CA ILE A 61 -1.29 -12.80 0.21
C ILE A 61 0.23 -13.03 0.25
N ALA A 62 0.74 -13.92 -0.60
CA ALA A 62 2.16 -14.22 -0.68
C ALA A 62 2.97 -12.99 -1.10
N ALA A 63 2.56 -12.28 -2.15
CA ALA A 63 3.23 -11.05 -2.59
C ALA A 63 3.25 -10.00 -1.46
N SER A 64 2.12 -9.80 -0.79
CA SER A 64 1.94 -8.80 0.27
C SER A 64 2.81 -9.04 1.50
N SER A 65 3.22 -10.28 1.75
CA SER A 65 4.16 -10.61 2.83
C SER A 65 5.57 -10.03 2.62
N ILE A 66 5.93 -9.73 1.37
CA ILE A 66 7.28 -9.26 1.00
C ILE A 66 7.30 -7.74 0.74
N VAL A 67 6.17 -7.13 0.39
CA VAL A 67 6.10 -5.73 -0.09
C VAL A 67 6.78 -4.72 0.84
N LYS A 68 6.62 -4.83 2.17
CA LYS A 68 7.20 -3.86 3.11
C LYS A 68 8.56 -4.31 3.67
N VAL A 69 9.04 -5.52 3.35
CA VAL A 69 10.33 -6.07 3.82
C VAL A 69 11.52 -5.20 3.41
N PRO A 70 11.64 -4.71 2.15
CA PRO A 70 12.78 -3.84 1.78
C PRO A 70 12.86 -2.57 2.62
N GLN A 71 11.69 -2.01 2.97
CA GLN A 71 11.62 -0.82 3.81
C GLN A 71 11.99 -1.12 5.26
N LEU A 72 11.53 -2.26 5.79
CA LEU A 72 11.89 -2.73 7.12
C LEU A 72 13.40 -2.88 7.27
N LEU A 73 14.04 -3.57 6.32
CA LEU A 73 15.49 -3.75 6.28
C LEU A 73 16.23 -2.41 6.19
N LYS A 74 15.73 -1.47 5.39
CA LYS A 74 16.33 -0.13 5.26
C LYS A 74 16.36 0.60 6.61
N ILE A 75 15.24 0.60 7.35
CA ILE A 75 15.13 1.27 8.66
C ILE A 75 16.07 0.64 9.69
N ILE A 76 16.15 -0.69 9.72
CA ILE A 76 17.02 -1.42 10.63
C ILE A 76 18.48 -1.11 10.31
N ASN A 77 18.88 -1.18 9.05
CA ASN A 77 20.27 -0.96 8.63
C ASN A 77 20.71 0.50 8.78
N SER A 78 19.80 1.46 8.62
CA SER A 78 20.13 2.89 8.79
C SER A 78 19.97 3.39 10.23
N GLU A 79 19.38 2.58 11.12
CA GLU A 79 19.02 2.95 12.50
C GLU A 79 18.36 4.33 12.62
N SER A 80 17.55 4.69 11.64
CA SER A 80 17.02 6.05 11.48
C SER A 80 15.61 6.03 10.93
N ALA A 81 14.78 6.91 11.47
CA ALA A 81 13.41 7.16 11.00
C ALA A 81 13.31 8.38 10.06
N SER A 82 14.44 8.97 9.65
CA SER A 82 14.44 10.18 8.83
C SER A 82 13.72 9.98 7.49
N GLY A 83 12.84 10.93 7.15
CA GLY A 83 12.02 10.86 5.93
C GLY A 83 10.82 9.92 5.99
N ILE A 84 10.55 9.29 7.14
CA ILE A 84 9.44 8.35 7.33
C ILE A 84 8.41 8.97 8.27
N SER A 85 7.18 9.14 7.77
CA SER A 85 6.08 9.73 8.53
C SER A 85 5.37 8.69 9.39
N PHE A 86 5.53 8.79 10.72
CA PHE A 86 4.76 7.96 11.67
C PHE A 86 3.24 8.13 11.48
N LEU A 87 2.78 9.36 11.23
CA LEU A 87 1.35 9.64 11.03
C LEU A 87 0.79 8.89 9.82
N SER A 88 1.56 8.78 8.73
CA SER A 88 1.14 8.03 7.54
C SER A 88 0.94 6.54 7.87
N TYR A 89 1.87 5.94 8.63
CA TYR A 89 1.72 4.57 9.09
C TYR A 89 0.58 4.39 10.09
N LEU A 90 0.34 5.38 10.96
CA LEU A 90 -0.78 5.35 11.91
C LEU A 90 -2.12 5.31 11.17
N LEU A 91 -2.29 6.19 10.17
CA LEU A 91 -3.52 6.24 9.37
C LEU A 91 -3.70 4.97 8.53
N GLU A 92 -2.62 4.46 7.91
CA GLU A 92 -2.65 3.21 7.14
C GLU A 92 -3.00 2.01 8.06
N THR A 93 -2.39 1.93 9.24
CA THR A 93 -2.67 0.89 10.25
C THR A 93 -4.12 0.95 10.72
N GLY A 94 -4.65 2.15 11.01
CA GLY A 94 -6.05 2.31 11.42
C GLY A 94 -7.03 1.83 10.34
N SER A 95 -6.79 2.21 9.09
CA SER A 95 -7.58 1.75 7.93
C SER A 95 -7.59 0.21 7.81
N TYR A 96 -6.43 -0.43 7.98
CA TYR A 96 -6.32 -1.89 7.94
C TYR A 96 -6.98 -2.59 9.13
N ILE A 97 -6.90 -2.04 10.35
CA ILE A 97 -7.60 -2.61 11.51
C ILE A 97 -9.12 -2.57 11.31
N ILE A 98 -9.65 -1.46 10.78
CA ILE A 98 -11.07 -1.33 10.43
C ILE A 98 -11.47 -2.38 9.39
N SER A 99 -10.68 -2.50 8.31
CA SER A 99 -10.93 -3.50 7.26
C SER A 99 -10.89 -4.92 7.78
N LEU A 100 -9.93 -5.26 8.64
CA LEU A 100 -9.86 -6.59 9.25
C LEU A 100 -11.06 -6.87 10.14
N ALA A 101 -11.43 -5.94 11.01
CA ALA A 101 -12.58 -6.11 11.89
C ALA A 101 -13.89 -6.25 11.10
N TYR A 102 -14.08 -5.45 10.04
CA TYR A 102 -15.23 -5.54 9.15
C TYR A 102 -15.33 -6.93 8.50
N ASN A 103 -14.27 -7.36 7.81
CA ASN A 103 -14.25 -8.64 7.10
C ASN A 103 -14.38 -9.85 8.06
N ALA A 104 -13.72 -9.79 9.22
CA ALA A 104 -13.78 -10.86 10.21
C ALA A 104 -15.18 -10.99 10.83
N ARG A 105 -15.84 -9.86 11.16
CA ARG A 105 -17.21 -9.87 11.73
C ARG A 105 -18.27 -10.33 10.74
N HIS A 106 -18.03 -10.14 9.45
CA HIS A 106 -18.86 -10.73 8.40
C HIS A 106 -18.64 -12.22 8.18
N GLY A 107 -17.58 -12.81 8.75
CA GLY A 107 -17.22 -14.20 8.51
C GLY A 107 -16.74 -14.46 7.08
N PHE A 108 -16.20 -13.44 6.39
CA PHE A 108 -15.66 -13.65 5.05
C PHE A 108 -14.44 -14.59 5.07
N PRO A 109 -14.14 -15.31 3.97
CA PRO A 109 -12.99 -16.20 3.92
C PRO A 109 -11.67 -15.43 4.09
N PHE A 110 -10.71 -15.96 4.84
CA PHE A 110 -9.40 -15.32 5.02
C PHE A 110 -8.66 -15.05 3.70
N SER A 111 -8.91 -15.85 2.65
CA SER A 111 -8.35 -15.62 1.31
C SER A 111 -8.69 -14.26 0.70
N THR A 112 -9.74 -13.58 1.17
CA THR A 112 -10.20 -12.31 0.60
C THR A 112 -9.60 -11.07 1.29
N TYR A 113 -9.14 -11.20 2.53
CA TYR A 113 -8.59 -10.09 3.31
C TYR A 113 -7.28 -10.42 4.04
N GLY A 114 -6.75 -11.62 3.88
CA GLY A 114 -5.56 -12.09 4.58
C GLY A 114 -4.31 -11.26 4.29
N GLU A 115 -4.22 -10.68 3.10
CA GLU A 115 -3.14 -9.76 2.78
C GLU A 115 -3.18 -8.49 3.64
N THR A 116 -4.38 -8.01 3.98
CA THR A 116 -4.58 -6.88 4.88
C THR A 116 -4.04 -7.21 6.27
N ALA A 117 -4.22 -8.45 6.75
CA ALA A 117 -3.64 -8.92 8.00
C ALA A 117 -2.11 -8.89 7.98
N LEU A 118 -1.51 -9.43 6.92
CA LEU A 118 -0.05 -9.50 6.80
C LEU A 118 0.60 -8.12 6.63
N ILE A 119 -0.03 -7.23 5.86
CA ILE A 119 0.46 -5.85 5.71
C ILE A 119 0.27 -5.09 7.03
N LEU A 120 -0.83 -5.29 7.75
CA LEU A 120 -1.04 -4.70 9.07
C LEU A 120 0.12 -5.04 10.01
N VAL A 121 0.49 -6.31 10.13
CA VAL A 121 1.61 -6.74 11.00
C VAL A 121 2.90 -6.01 10.62
N GLN A 122 3.23 -5.97 9.33
CA GLN A 122 4.43 -5.26 8.85
C GLN A 122 4.37 -3.76 9.16
N ASN A 123 3.21 -3.12 9.00
CA ASN A 123 3.01 -1.71 9.32
C ASN A 123 3.16 -1.41 10.81
N VAL A 124 2.64 -2.27 11.68
CA VAL A 124 2.78 -2.14 13.13
C VAL A 124 4.27 -2.17 13.52
N VAL A 125 5.03 -3.10 12.94
CA VAL A 125 6.47 -3.23 13.17
C VAL A 125 7.22 -1.98 12.66
N ILE A 126 6.94 -1.53 11.44
CA ILE A 126 7.58 -0.34 10.87
C ILE A 126 7.29 0.90 11.71
N ALA A 127 6.04 1.13 12.09
CA ALA A 127 5.65 2.25 12.94
C ALA A 127 6.33 2.19 14.32
N GLY A 128 6.46 0.99 14.90
CA GLY A 128 7.20 0.77 16.14
C GLY A 128 8.69 1.10 16.02
N LEU A 129 9.33 0.69 14.92
CA LEU A 129 10.72 1.04 14.63
C LEU A 129 10.90 2.54 14.41
N VAL A 130 9.96 3.19 13.72
CA VAL A 130 9.96 4.64 13.53
C VAL A 130 9.91 5.37 14.88
N LEU A 131 9.05 4.94 15.81
CA LEU A 131 9.00 5.51 17.16
C LEU A 131 10.30 5.29 17.94
N LYS A 132 10.87 4.08 17.86
CA LYS A 132 12.15 3.73 18.49
C LYS A 132 13.28 4.63 17.99
N TYR A 133 13.48 4.71 16.67
CA TYR A 133 14.58 5.47 16.06
C TYR A 133 14.32 6.99 15.98
N SER A 134 13.10 7.44 16.30
CA SER A 134 12.81 8.87 16.52
C SER A 134 13.12 9.33 17.96
N GLY A 135 13.67 8.46 18.81
CA GLY A 135 14.05 8.81 20.18
C GLY A 135 12.87 8.92 21.16
N LYS A 136 11.66 8.44 20.80
CA LYS A 136 10.47 8.52 21.68
C LYS A 136 10.47 7.51 22.84
N GLY A 137 11.49 6.65 22.93
CA GLY A 137 11.67 5.67 24.00
C GLY A 137 10.78 4.43 23.90
N ALA A 138 11.07 3.42 24.73
CA ALA A 138 10.34 2.14 24.73
C ALA A 138 8.87 2.28 25.14
N GLY A 139 8.54 3.24 26.00
CA GLY A 139 7.16 3.52 26.42
C GLY A 139 6.24 3.90 25.26
N ALA A 140 6.72 4.69 24.29
CA ALA A 140 5.95 5.07 23.12
C ALA A 140 5.66 3.86 22.20
N VAL A 141 6.61 2.94 22.06
CA VAL A 141 6.43 1.69 21.30
C VAL A 141 5.42 0.78 22.01
N GLY A 142 5.52 0.67 23.34
CA GLY A 142 4.54 -0.07 24.15
C GLY A 142 3.13 0.50 24.02
N ALA A 143 2.97 1.81 24.12
CA ALA A 143 1.69 2.50 23.95
C ALA A 143 1.11 2.31 22.54
N TRP A 144 1.96 2.31 21.50
CA TRP A 144 1.56 2.04 20.13
C TRP A 144 0.95 0.63 19.98
N VAL A 145 1.67 -0.39 20.44
CA VAL A 145 1.19 -1.79 20.37
C VAL A 145 -0.06 -1.98 21.22
N ALA A 146 -0.08 -1.44 22.44
CA ALA A 146 -1.25 -1.51 23.32
C ALA A 146 -2.47 -0.81 22.70
N GLY A 147 -2.28 0.34 22.06
CA GLY A 147 -3.34 1.08 21.36
C GLY A 147 -3.93 0.26 20.21
N ILE A 148 -3.10 -0.41 19.41
CA ILE A 148 -3.56 -1.29 18.33
C ILE A 148 -4.40 -2.45 18.88
N VAL A 149 -3.93 -3.12 19.94
CA VAL A 149 -4.66 -4.23 20.56
C VAL A 149 -5.99 -3.75 21.12
N ALA A 150 -6.00 -2.60 21.81
CA ALA A 150 -7.22 -2.01 22.36
C ALA A 150 -8.24 -1.65 21.27
N VAL A 151 -7.81 -0.98 20.19
CA VAL A 151 -8.68 -0.64 19.06
C VAL A 151 -9.18 -1.89 18.34
N GLY A 152 -8.31 -2.86 18.08
CA GLY A 152 -8.68 -4.13 17.45
C GLY A 152 -9.71 -4.92 18.27
N ALA A 153 -9.54 -4.99 19.59
CA ALA A 153 -10.49 -5.61 20.50
C ALA A 153 -11.84 -4.86 20.52
N ALA A 154 -11.80 -3.52 20.54
CA ALA A 154 -13.01 -2.70 20.51
C ALA A 154 -13.81 -2.87 19.20
N LEU A 155 -13.16 -2.87 18.04
CA LEU A 155 -13.84 -3.06 16.76
C LEU A 155 -14.39 -4.47 16.55
N SER A 156 -13.73 -5.48 17.15
CA SER A 156 -14.18 -6.87 17.09
C SER A 156 -15.45 -7.11 17.92
N ARG A 157 -15.69 -6.24 18.90
CA ARG A 157 -16.80 -6.32 19.86
C ARG A 157 -18.03 -5.57 19.37
N GLY A 158 -19.11 -6.30 19.13
CA GLY A 158 -20.37 -5.74 18.64
C GLY A 158 -21.12 -4.88 19.66
N ASP A 159 -20.80 -5.04 20.94
CA ASP A 159 -21.35 -4.25 22.06
C ASP A 159 -20.72 -2.85 22.17
N ILE A 160 -19.49 -2.67 21.67
CA ILE A 160 -18.79 -1.37 21.69
C ILE A 160 -19.00 -0.65 20.36
N VAL A 161 -18.79 -1.35 19.25
CA VAL A 161 -18.98 -0.80 17.89
C VAL A 161 -20.01 -1.64 17.18
N ASP A 162 -21.17 -1.05 16.93
CA ASP A 162 -22.22 -1.70 16.18
C ASP A 162 -21.83 -1.86 14.69
N PHE A 163 -22.54 -2.74 14.00
CA PHE A 163 -22.23 -3.09 12.63
C PHE A 163 -22.39 -1.90 11.66
N LYS A 164 -23.36 -0.99 11.90
CA LYS A 164 -23.57 0.19 11.05
C LYS A 164 -22.40 1.17 11.16
N THR A 165 -21.93 1.43 12.37
CA THR A 165 -20.74 2.28 12.58
C THR A 165 -19.51 1.66 11.93
N LEU A 166 -19.31 0.34 12.06
CA LEU A 166 -18.20 -0.35 11.43
C LEU A 166 -18.26 -0.27 9.89
N ALA A 167 -19.45 -0.35 9.29
CA ALA A 167 -19.63 -0.17 7.85
C ALA A 167 -19.27 1.25 7.38
N TRP A 168 -19.65 2.29 8.13
CA TRP A 168 -19.23 3.66 7.84
C TRP A 168 -17.72 3.86 7.95
N LEU A 169 -17.11 3.26 8.96
CA LEU A 169 -15.65 3.27 9.11
C LEU A 169 -14.99 2.56 7.91
N GLN A 170 -15.53 1.43 7.46
CA GLN A 170 -15.02 0.70 6.30
C GLN A 170 -15.18 1.49 4.99
N ALA A 171 -16.33 2.16 4.81
CA ALA A 171 -16.53 3.07 3.69
C ALA A 171 -15.53 4.23 3.72
N GLY A 172 -15.32 4.84 4.90
CA GLY A 172 -14.34 5.91 5.09
C GLY A 172 -12.91 5.46 4.78
N ALA A 173 -12.52 4.25 5.21
CA ALA A 173 -11.22 3.65 4.89
C ALA A 173 -11.02 3.49 3.37
N GLY A 174 -12.05 3.00 2.67
CA GLY A 174 -12.07 2.89 1.21
C GLY A 174 -11.96 4.26 0.53
N VAL A 175 -12.75 5.24 0.96
CA VAL A 175 -12.72 6.61 0.43
C VAL A 175 -11.35 7.25 0.62
N LEU A 176 -10.73 7.09 1.79
CA LEU A 176 -9.40 7.63 2.06
C LEU A 176 -8.34 7.02 1.13
N SER A 177 -8.43 5.71 0.89
CA SER A 177 -7.54 5.00 -0.04
C SER A 177 -7.71 5.43 -1.49
N VAL A 178 -8.92 5.82 -1.89
CA VAL A 178 -9.22 6.34 -3.23
C VAL A 178 -8.77 7.79 -3.33
N ALA A 179 -9.10 8.61 -2.34
CA ALA A 179 -8.75 10.03 -2.27
C ALA A 179 -7.24 10.27 -2.30
N SER A 180 -6.42 9.37 -1.74
CA SER A 180 -4.96 9.51 -1.75
C SER A 180 -4.35 9.48 -3.17
N LYS A 181 -5.07 8.95 -4.17
CA LYS A 181 -4.64 8.91 -5.58
C LYS A 181 -5.03 10.18 -6.34
N VAL A 182 -6.02 10.93 -5.86
CA VAL A 182 -6.53 12.14 -6.54
C VAL A 182 -5.46 13.24 -6.66
N PRO A 183 -4.70 13.59 -5.61
CA PRO A 183 -3.61 14.56 -5.75
C PRO A 183 -2.55 14.13 -6.76
N GLN A 184 -2.26 12.82 -6.84
CA GLN A 184 -1.31 12.27 -7.81
C GLN A 184 -1.82 12.45 -9.25
N ILE A 185 -3.08 12.11 -9.51
CA ILE A 185 -3.75 12.29 -10.82
C ILE A 185 -3.75 13.76 -11.24
N ALA A 186 -4.13 14.66 -10.33
CA ALA A 186 -4.16 16.10 -10.59
C ALA A 186 -2.75 16.65 -10.87
N THR A 187 -1.74 16.18 -10.13
CA THR A 187 -0.35 16.60 -10.32
C THR A 187 0.15 16.18 -11.71
N ILE A 188 -0.06 14.94 -12.13
CA ILE A 188 0.34 14.44 -13.46
C ILE A 188 -0.31 15.27 -14.57
N PHE A 189 -1.61 15.56 -14.43
CA PHE A 189 -2.33 16.40 -15.38
C PHE A 189 -1.75 17.82 -15.46
N SER A 190 -1.53 18.46 -14.31
CA SER A 190 -0.96 19.81 -14.25
C SER A 190 0.47 19.90 -14.76
N GLN A 191 1.27 18.85 -14.55
CA GLN A 191 2.68 18.81 -14.96
C GLN A 191 2.85 18.43 -16.44
N GLY A 192 1.82 17.86 -17.08
CA GLY A 192 1.87 17.37 -18.46
C GLY A 192 2.83 16.20 -18.66
N GLY A 193 3.13 15.44 -17.60
CA GLY A 193 4.12 14.38 -17.58
C GLY A 193 4.00 13.49 -16.34
N THR A 194 4.43 12.25 -16.45
CA THR A 194 4.34 11.24 -15.37
C THR A 194 5.48 11.31 -14.36
N GLY A 195 6.53 12.09 -14.66
CA GLY A 195 7.63 12.35 -13.75
C GLY A 195 8.41 11.08 -13.38
N GLN A 196 8.41 10.72 -12.09
CA GLN A 196 9.06 9.52 -11.56
C GLN A 196 8.09 8.34 -11.39
N LEU A 197 6.84 8.47 -11.86
CA LEU A 197 5.87 7.38 -11.79
C LEU A 197 6.29 6.23 -12.72
N SER A 198 6.51 5.05 -12.13
CA SER A 198 6.91 3.87 -12.89
C SER A 198 5.73 3.26 -13.64
N ALA A 199 5.90 3.04 -14.96
CA ALA A 199 4.95 2.28 -15.78
C ALA A 199 4.62 0.91 -15.15
N PHE A 200 5.65 0.24 -14.63
CA PHE A 200 5.52 -1.05 -13.98
C PHE A 200 4.63 -0.97 -12.73
N ALA A 201 4.78 0.09 -11.92
CA ALA A 201 3.93 0.28 -10.74
C ALA A 201 2.45 0.50 -11.13
N VAL A 202 2.21 1.30 -12.18
CA VAL A 202 0.85 1.61 -12.65
C VAL A 202 0.14 0.37 -13.20
N VAL A 203 0.85 -0.45 -14.00
CA VAL A 203 0.30 -1.73 -14.50
C VAL A 203 0.00 -2.69 -13.35
N ASN A 204 0.89 -2.81 -12.36
CA ASN A 204 0.64 -3.65 -11.19
C ASN A 204 -0.53 -3.15 -10.35
N TYR A 205 -0.74 -1.84 -10.21
CA TYR A 205 -1.92 -1.31 -9.53
C TYR A 205 -3.21 -1.68 -10.25
N LEU A 206 -3.22 -1.63 -11.59
CA LEU A 206 -4.36 -2.08 -12.40
C LEU A 206 -4.64 -3.57 -12.22
N LEU A 207 -3.62 -4.41 -12.42
CA LEU A 207 -3.77 -5.87 -12.31
C LEU A 207 -4.19 -6.26 -10.90
N GLY A 208 -3.54 -5.72 -9.87
CA GLY A 208 -3.89 -5.98 -8.47
C GLY A 208 -5.31 -5.56 -8.14
N SER A 209 -5.74 -4.35 -8.52
CA SER A 209 -7.12 -3.91 -8.26
C SER A 209 -8.16 -4.71 -9.06
N LEU A 210 -7.85 -5.14 -10.28
CA LEU A 210 -8.71 -6.04 -11.05
C LEU A 210 -8.83 -7.43 -10.41
N SER A 211 -7.72 -8.01 -9.96
CA SER A 211 -7.73 -9.27 -9.21
C SER A 211 -8.55 -9.16 -7.93
N ARG A 212 -8.52 -8.01 -7.24
CA ARG A 212 -9.37 -7.76 -6.07
C ARG A 212 -10.85 -7.66 -6.41
N ILE A 213 -11.23 -7.02 -7.52
CA ILE A 213 -12.62 -7.00 -8.00
C ILE A 213 -13.08 -8.44 -8.29
N PHE A 214 -12.28 -9.20 -9.04
CA PHE A 214 -12.63 -10.58 -9.40
C PHE A 214 -12.81 -11.47 -8.16
N THR A 215 -11.83 -11.48 -7.25
CA THR A 215 -11.90 -12.29 -6.01
C THR A 215 -13.07 -11.87 -5.11
N THR A 216 -13.37 -10.58 -5.03
CA THR A 216 -14.54 -10.07 -4.28
C THR A 216 -15.85 -10.55 -4.91
N LEU A 217 -15.99 -10.48 -6.24
CA LEU A 217 -17.19 -10.97 -6.94
C LEU A 217 -17.41 -12.47 -6.74
N GLN A 218 -16.35 -13.26 -6.59
CA GLN A 218 -16.47 -14.71 -6.40
C GLN A 218 -16.64 -15.12 -4.94
N GLU A 219 -16.05 -14.40 -3.98
CA GLU A 219 -15.94 -14.87 -2.59
C GLU A 219 -16.63 -13.97 -1.55
N VAL A 220 -17.01 -12.75 -1.90
CA VAL A 220 -17.52 -11.75 -0.96
C VAL A 220 -18.87 -11.19 -1.44
N PRO A 221 -19.99 -11.59 -0.82
CA PRO A 221 -21.32 -11.08 -1.16
C PRO A 221 -21.58 -9.68 -0.55
N ASP A 222 -20.63 -8.76 -0.66
CA ASP A 222 -20.68 -7.42 -0.08
C ASP A 222 -20.44 -6.34 -1.14
N LYS A 223 -21.46 -5.52 -1.37
CA LYS A 223 -21.42 -4.44 -2.36
C LYS A 223 -20.52 -3.27 -1.93
N LEU A 224 -20.38 -3.00 -0.64
CA LEU A 224 -19.54 -1.93 -0.13
C LEU A 224 -18.07 -2.23 -0.44
N ILE A 225 -17.60 -3.44 -0.16
CA ILE A 225 -16.23 -3.85 -0.48
C ILE A 225 -16.02 -3.83 -2.01
N LEU A 226 -16.99 -4.33 -2.77
CA LEU A 226 -16.92 -4.33 -4.23
C LEU A 226 -16.80 -2.92 -4.80
N TYR A 227 -17.66 -1.99 -4.38
CA TYR A 227 -17.63 -0.60 -4.87
C TYR A 227 -16.33 0.11 -4.51
N ASN A 228 -15.76 -0.16 -3.33
CA ASN A 228 -14.45 0.37 -2.96
C ASN A 228 -13.35 -0.11 -3.91
N PHE A 229 -13.31 -1.40 -4.26
CA PHE A 229 -12.34 -1.91 -5.23
C PHE A 229 -12.58 -1.38 -6.65
N MET A 230 -13.84 -1.24 -7.08
CA MET A 230 -14.19 -0.64 -8.37
C MET A 230 -13.75 0.83 -8.46
N ALA A 231 -13.99 1.62 -7.40
CA ALA A 231 -13.53 3.01 -7.35
C ALA A 231 -11.99 3.10 -7.39
N GLY A 232 -11.31 2.23 -6.64
CA GLY A 232 -9.84 2.14 -6.67
C GLY A 232 -9.30 1.77 -8.06
N PHE A 233 -9.93 0.80 -8.73
CA PHE A 233 -9.59 0.41 -10.10
C PHE A 233 -9.80 1.55 -11.10
N ALA A 234 -10.92 2.27 -11.00
CA ALA A 234 -11.20 3.41 -11.88
C ALA A 234 -10.12 4.50 -11.78
N LEU A 235 -9.67 4.83 -10.57
CA LEU A 235 -8.56 5.79 -10.40
C LEU A 235 -7.22 5.24 -10.90
N ASN A 236 -6.93 3.96 -10.69
CA ASN A 236 -5.73 3.31 -11.26
C ASN A 236 -5.77 3.30 -12.79
N LEU A 237 -6.95 3.15 -13.38
CA LEU A 237 -7.16 3.24 -14.83
C LEU A 237 -6.91 4.65 -15.35
N ILE A 238 -7.37 5.68 -14.65
CA ILE A 238 -7.04 7.07 -14.99
C ILE A 238 -5.53 7.30 -14.96
N LEU A 239 -4.83 6.82 -13.93
CA LEU A 239 -3.37 6.90 -13.86
C LEU A 239 -2.68 6.18 -15.03
N ALA A 240 -3.19 5.02 -15.43
CA ALA A 240 -2.68 4.28 -16.58
C ALA A 240 -2.92 5.00 -17.92
N LEU A 241 -4.11 5.57 -18.09
CA LEU A 241 -4.43 6.39 -19.27
C LEU A 241 -3.53 7.63 -19.33
N GLN A 242 -3.32 8.32 -18.21
CA GLN A 242 -2.37 9.42 -18.13
C GLN A 242 -0.94 8.94 -18.43
N MET A 243 -0.53 7.77 -17.94
CA MET A 243 0.78 7.19 -18.22
C MET A 243 0.99 6.95 -19.72
N MET A 244 -0.01 6.39 -20.40
CA MET A 244 0.06 6.15 -21.85
C MET A 244 0.02 7.45 -22.65
N TRP A 245 -0.83 8.40 -22.26
CA TRP A 245 -0.95 9.69 -22.95
C TRP A 245 0.33 10.53 -22.86
N TYR A 246 0.93 10.58 -21.67
CA TYR A 246 2.15 11.35 -21.41
C TYR A 246 3.43 10.51 -21.54
N TRP A 247 3.37 9.33 -22.16
CA TRP A 247 4.52 8.42 -22.30
C TRP A 247 5.71 9.06 -23.02
N ASN A 248 5.42 9.98 -23.94
CA ASN A 248 6.43 10.64 -24.78
C ASN A 248 6.51 12.16 -24.53
N SER A 249 5.89 12.68 -23.47
CA SER A 249 6.01 14.10 -23.16
C SER A 249 7.37 14.39 -22.50
N ALA A 250 7.99 15.51 -22.88
CA ALA A 250 9.25 15.93 -22.29
C ALA A 250 9.07 16.07 -20.77
N THR A 251 10.00 15.50 -19.99
CA THR A 251 9.96 15.57 -18.52
C THR A 251 9.78 17.03 -18.11
N SER A 252 8.67 17.33 -17.41
CA SER A 252 8.28 18.69 -17.05
C SER A 252 9.45 19.42 -16.37
N LYS A 253 9.83 20.59 -16.92
CA LYS A 253 10.96 21.42 -16.46
C LYS A 253 10.84 21.94 -15.02
N ASN A 254 9.71 21.68 -14.34
CA ASN A 254 9.41 22.16 -12.99
C ASN A 254 9.76 21.19 -11.87
N THR A 255 10.27 19.98 -12.17
CA THR A 255 10.85 19.11 -11.14
C THR A 255 12.36 19.07 -11.32
N ALA A 256 13.08 19.87 -10.53
CA ALA A 256 14.51 19.71 -10.37
C ALA A 256 14.76 18.29 -9.84
N SER A 257 15.23 17.40 -10.71
CA SER A 257 15.77 16.11 -10.28
C SER A 257 17.05 16.43 -9.50
N ALA A 258 16.96 16.49 -8.18
CA ALA A 258 18.13 16.51 -7.32
C ALA A 258 18.81 15.14 -7.48
N LYS A 259 19.61 14.98 -8.53
CA LYS A 259 20.54 13.87 -8.67
C LYS A 259 21.41 13.89 -7.41
N LEU A 260 21.20 12.94 -6.51
CA LEU A 260 22.06 12.71 -5.37
C LEU A 260 23.37 12.08 -5.88
N ASN A 261 24.20 12.88 -6.55
CA ASN A 261 25.53 12.49 -6.99
C ASN A 261 26.54 13.52 -6.48
N LYS A 262 26.93 13.37 -5.21
CA LYS A 262 28.30 13.68 -4.77
C LYS A 262 28.71 12.61 -3.74
N PRO A 263 29.90 12.00 -3.85
CA PRO A 263 30.38 11.05 -2.87
C PRO A 263 30.61 11.82 -1.57
N VAL A 264 29.99 11.39 -0.47
CA VAL A 264 30.26 11.96 0.85
C VAL A 264 31.61 11.39 1.31
N SER A 265 32.67 12.05 0.86
CA SER A 265 33.99 11.97 1.49
C SER A 265 33.91 12.63 2.86
N SER A 266 34.45 11.94 3.85
CA SER A 266 34.66 12.38 5.22
C SER A 266 35.44 13.70 5.28
N LYS A 267 35.00 14.65 6.10
CA LYS A 267 35.80 15.36 7.13
C LYS A 267 34.99 16.52 7.75
N ALA A 268 35.04 16.56 9.10
CA ALA A 268 35.06 17.71 10.02
C ALA A 268 34.17 18.94 9.70
N GLY A 269 33.38 19.50 10.60
CA GLY A 269 33.46 19.57 12.05
C GLY A 269 33.07 20.99 12.46
N ALA A 270 32.24 21.10 13.51
CA ALA A 270 32.03 22.26 14.38
C ALA A 270 31.68 23.65 13.76
N LYS A 271 30.48 24.16 14.10
CA LYS A 271 30.33 25.28 15.05
C LYS A 271 28.86 25.70 15.27
N GLN A 272 28.52 25.80 16.56
CA GLN A 272 27.65 26.81 17.22
C GLN A 272 26.16 26.84 16.82
N VAL A 273 25.19 26.39 17.62
CA VAL A 273 24.71 26.93 18.92
C VAL A 273 24.64 28.44 18.93
N ARG A 274 23.42 29.03 18.98
CA ARG A 274 22.90 29.86 20.09
C ARG A 274 21.65 30.67 19.70
N ASP A 275 20.61 30.58 20.56
CA ASP A 275 19.59 31.58 20.97
C ASP A 275 18.87 32.45 19.91
N GLN A 276 17.62 32.91 20.02
CA GLN A 276 16.53 32.89 20.99
C GLN A 276 15.30 33.50 20.28
N ASN A 277 14.11 33.28 20.85
CA ASN A 277 12.88 34.09 20.78
C ASN A 277 12.97 35.49 20.14
N ALA A 278 11.98 35.84 19.32
CA ALA A 278 11.06 36.96 19.60
C ALA A 278 9.97 37.13 18.53
N THR A 279 8.83 37.58 19.05
CA THR A 279 7.52 37.77 18.46
C THR A 279 7.41 39.07 17.65
N THR A 280 6.42 39.12 16.74
CA THR A 280 5.56 40.29 16.40
C THR A 280 6.03 41.43 15.47
N THR A 281 5.14 41.68 14.48
CA THR A 281 4.66 42.96 13.89
C THR A 281 5.53 43.83 12.95
N SER A 282 5.02 43.91 11.71
CA SER A 282 4.70 45.12 10.90
C SER A 282 5.63 46.33 10.89
N GLY A 283 5.99 46.78 9.68
CA GLY A 283 6.47 48.14 9.44
C GLY A 283 7.03 48.36 8.03
N THR A 284 6.20 48.89 7.13
CA THR A 284 6.57 49.58 5.89
C THR A 284 7.49 50.78 6.18
N SER A 285 8.41 51.14 5.26
CA SER A 285 8.65 52.53 4.79
C SER A 285 10.08 52.78 4.23
N TYR A 286 10.12 53.09 2.92
CA TYR A 286 10.87 54.15 2.22
C TYR A 286 12.43 54.30 2.27
N ALA A 287 12.98 54.19 1.05
CA ALA A 287 13.67 55.25 0.29
C ALA A 287 15.20 55.43 0.29
N LYS A 288 15.68 55.66 -0.96
CA LYS A 288 16.85 56.46 -1.43
C LYS A 288 18.25 55.91 -1.08
N SER A 289 19.29 56.03 -1.91
CA SER A 289 19.52 56.60 -3.25
C SER A 289 20.90 56.13 -3.73
N ALA A 290 21.05 56.03 -5.06
CA ALA A 290 22.25 56.22 -5.88
C ALA A 290 23.65 56.35 -5.23
N ALA A 291 24.65 55.65 -5.80
CA ALA A 291 25.71 56.29 -6.60
C ALA A 291 26.75 55.30 -7.16
N LYS A 292 26.90 55.38 -8.50
CA LYS A 292 28.07 55.24 -9.37
C LYS A 292 29.36 54.54 -8.89
N SER A 293 29.80 53.62 -9.74
CA SER A 293 31.17 53.15 -9.97
C SER A 293 32.17 54.30 -10.22
N PRO A 294 33.48 54.10 -9.98
CA PRO A 294 34.36 54.07 -11.15
C PRO A 294 35.49 53.03 -11.10
N SER A 295 35.87 52.59 -12.30
CA SER A 295 37.06 51.80 -12.61
C SER A 295 38.34 52.60 -12.31
N THR A 296 39.38 51.95 -11.78
CA THR A 296 40.76 52.24 -12.19
C THR A 296 41.62 50.97 -12.18
N ARG A 297 42.32 50.83 -13.30
CA ARG A 297 43.45 49.96 -13.62
C ARG A 297 44.72 50.59 -13.03
N ARG A 298 45.65 49.82 -12.44
CA ARG A 298 47.13 49.85 -12.68
C ARG A 298 47.96 49.19 -11.54
N ARG A 299 48.73 48.17 -11.95
CA ARG A 299 50.04 47.64 -11.48
C ARG A 299 50.27 47.32 -9.99
N GLY A 300 50.51 46.04 -9.75
CA GLY A 300 51.67 45.50 -9.05
C GLY A 300 52.11 44.25 -9.81
#